data_AF-A0A2G2BV10-F1
#
_entry.id   AF-A0A2G2BV10-F1
#
_cell.length_a   1.000
_cell.length_b   1.000
_cell.length_c   1.000
_cell.angle_alpha   90.00
_cell.angle_beta   90.00
_cell.angle_gamma   90.00
#
_symmetry.space_group_name_H-M   'P 1'
#
loop_
_entity.id
_entity.type
_entity.pdbx_description
1 polymer ?
#
loop_
_entity_poly.entity_id
_entity_poly.type
_entity_poly.pdbx_seq_one_letter_code
_entity_poly.pdbx_strand_id
1 'polypeptide(L)'
;MPKVDDRIAAIEKKMEQDRNRLKDLKAQATKQERKDEARRKLLYGAAYLAGLETLSDDARRRSLARVEAHITRPKDRVFLGLPPLGLENASLKKPSDGQDETPGLPFGES
;
A
#
# COMPACT_ATOMS: atom_id res chain seq x y z
N MET A 1 -18.26 20.16 -46.58
CA MET A 1 -19.63 20.47 -46.08
C MET A 1 -19.46 21.00 -44.66
N PRO A 2 -19.39 22.32 -44.47
CA PRO A 2 -18.92 22.95 -43.22
C PRO A 2 -19.72 22.56 -41.97
N LYS A 3 -21.02 22.23 -42.13
CA LYS A 3 -21.89 21.78 -41.02
C LYS A 3 -21.47 20.49 -40.34
N VAL A 4 -20.72 19.60 -41.02
CA VAL A 4 -20.26 18.33 -40.43
C VAL A 4 -18.97 18.58 -39.66
N ASP A 5 -18.06 19.37 -40.21
CA ASP A 5 -16.79 19.75 -39.58
C ASP A 5 -17.03 20.53 -38.27
N ASP A 6 -18.01 21.45 -38.25
CA ASP A 6 -18.42 22.17 -37.03
C ASP A 6 -18.97 21.23 -35.94
N ARG A 7 -19.69 20.17 -36.35
CA ARG A 7 -20.23 19.17 -35.41
C ARG A 7 -19.11 18.30 -34.84
N ILE A 8 -18.11 17.95 -35.65
CA ILE A 8 -16.93 17.22 -35.21
C ILE A 8 -16.15 18.05 -34.18
N ALA A 9 -15.86 19.32 -34.49
CA ALA A 9 -15.16 20.23 -33.58
C ALA A 9 -15.91 20.43 -32.24
N ALA A 10 -17.25 20.52 -32.28
CA ALA A 10 -18.07 20.60 -31.08
C ALA A 10 -18.00 19.33 -30.21
N ILE A 11 -18.00 18.15 -30.84
CA ILE A 11 -17.86 16.86 -30.15
C ILE A 11 -16.45 16.72 -29.56
N GLU A 12 -15.40 17.06 -30.30
CA GLU A 12 -14.02 17.02 -29.81
C GLU A 12 -13.81 17.92 -28.59
N LYS A 13 -14.34 19.15 -28.65
CA LYS A 13 -14.31 20.08 -27.51
C LYS A 13 -15.00 19.49 -26.28
N LYS A 14 -16.15 18.83 -26.47
CA LYS A 14 -16.88 18.17 -25.39
C LYS A 14 -16.10 16.98 -24.82
N MET A 15 -15.48 16.17 -25.68
CA MET A 15 -14.63 15.06 -25.25
C MET A 15 -13.45 15.54 -24.41
N GLU A 16 -12.83 16.65 -24.79
CA GLU A 16 -11.72 17.23 -24.02
C GLU A 16 -12.18 17.75 -22.65
N GLN A 17 -13.35 18.41 -22.60
CA GLN A 17 -13.96 18.83 -21.33
C GLN A 17 -14.27 17.64 -20.42
N ASP A 18 -14.88 16.58 -20.96
CA ASP A 18 -15.23 15.38 -20.21
C ASP A 18 -13.98 14.63 -19.72
N ARG A 19 -12.91 14.59 -20.52
CA ARG A 19 -11.60 14.04 -20.12
C ARG A 19 -10.98 14.80 -18.96
N ASN A 20 -11.03 16.14 -19.01
CA ASN A 20 -10.50 16.97 -17.92
C ASN A 20 -11.32 16.78 -16.64
N ARG A 21 -12.65 16.73 -16.76
CA ARG A 21 -13.54 16.43 -15.62
C ARG A 21 -13.27 15.04 -15.03
N LEU A 22 -12.99 14.04 -15.87
CA LEU A 22 -12.61 12.70 -15.41
C LEU A 22 -11.28 12.73 -14.63
N LYS A 23 -10.27 13.47 -15.10
CA LYS A 23 -8.99 13.63 -14.39
C LYS A 23 -9.20 14.27 -13.02
N ASP A 24 -10.02 15.30 -12.93
CA ASP A 24 -10.33 15.98 -11.66
C ASP A 24 -11.05 15.04 -10.68
N LEU A 25 -12.04 14.29 -11.16
CA LEU A 25 -12.76 13.31 -10.34
C LEU A 25 -11.84 12.20 -9.85
N LYS A 26 -10.93 11.69 -10.69
CA LYS A 26 -9.91 10.71 -10.28
C LYS A 26 -8.98 11.29 -9.21
N ALA A 27 -8.52 12.52 -9.38
CA ALA A 27 -7.68 13.18 -8.39
C ALA A 27 -8.40 13.37 -7.04
N GLN A 28 -9.70 13.70 -7.08
CA GLN A 28 -10.54 13.77 -5.88
C GLN A 28 -10.70 12.41 -5.21
N ALA A 29 -10.98 11.36 -5.98
CA ALA A 29 -11.08 9.99 -5.47
C ALA A 29 -9.78 9.55 -4.78
N THR A 30 -8.63 9.71 -5.43
CA THR A 30 -7.33 9.38 -4.83
C THR A 30 -7.03 10.22 -3.58
N LYS A 31 -7.43 11.50 -3.56
CA LYS A 31 -7.30 12.33 -2.36
C LYS A 31 -8.16 11.80 -1.21
N GLN A 32 -9.38 11.35 -1.51
CA GLN A 32 -10.28 10.78 -0.53
C GLN A 32 -9.76 9.44 -0.01
N GLU A 33 -9.32 8.55 -0.89
CA GLU A 33 -8.68 7.28 -0.52
C GLU A 33 -7.50 7.49 0.43
N ARG A 34 -6.62 8.46 0.14
CA ARG A 34 -5.49 8.79 1.03
C ARG A 34 -5.94 9.28 2.40
N LYS A 35 -7.03 10.07 2.47
CA LYS A 35 -7.60 10.53 3.74
C LYS A 35 -8.20 9.38 4.53
N ASP A 36 -8.94 8.50 3.86
CA ASP A 36 -9.58 7.35 4.49
C ASP A 36 -8.53 6.34 4.97
N GLU A 37 -7.47 6.13 4.19
CA GLU A 37 -6.31 5.32 4.58
C GLU A 37 -5.59 5.91 5.80
N ALA A 38 -5.36 7.23 5.81
CA ALA A 38 -4.75 7.92 6.95
C ALA A 38 -5.63 7.82 8.20
N ARG A 39 -6.95 8.02 8.05
CA ARG A 39 -7.92 7.85 9.14
C ARG A 39 -7.93 6.42 9.66
N ARG A 40 -7.92 5.42 8.77
CA ARG A 40 -7.86 4.00 9.13
C ARG A 40 -6.63 3.71 9.98
N LYS A 41 -5.44 4.12 9.53
CA LYS A 41 -4.19 3.93 10.27
C LYS A 41 -4.21 4.61 11.65
N LEU A 42 -4.75 5.83 11.72
CA LEU A 42 -4.87 6.56 12.97
C LEU A 42 -5.80 5.84 13.96
N LEU A 43 -6.99 5.41 13.51
CA LEU A 43 -7.96 4.72 14.36
C LEU A 43 -7.42 3.39 14.89
N TYR A 44 -6.86 2.56 14.01
CA TYR A 44 -6.27 1.29 14.44
C TYR A 44 -5.05 1.50 15.34
N GLY A 45 -4.21 2.49 15.07
CA GLY A 45 -3.08 2.85 15.94
C GLY A 45 -3.52 3.27 17.33
N ALA A 46 -4.50 4.17 17.43
CA ALA A 46 -5.06 4.62 18.71
C ALA A 46 -5.73 3.48 19.47
N ALA A 47 -6.56 2.66 18.80
CA ALA A 47 -7.21 1.51 19.41
C ALA A 47 -6.20 0.46 19.90
N TYR A 48 -5.14 0.22 19.14
CA TYR A 48 -4.06 -0.67 19.54
C TYR A 48 -3.35 -0.18 20.81
N LEU A 49 -2.97 1.09 20.86
CA LEU A 49 -2.33 1.69 22.03
C LEU A 49 -3.22 1.62 23.27
N ALA A 50 -4.52 1.92 23.14
CA ALA A 50 -5.48 1.76 24.23
C ALA A 50 -5.61 0.30 24.69
N GLY A 51 -5.62 -0.65 23.74
CA GLY A 51 -5.65 -2.08 24.07
C GLY A 51 -4.41 -2.54 24.84
N LEU A 52 -3.23 -1.98 24.56
CA LEU A 52 -2.00 -2.32 25.29
C LEU A 52 -2.04 -1.97 26.78
N GLU A 53 -2.80 -0.95 27.17
CA GLU A 53 -2.94 -0.55 28.59
C GLU A 53 -3.65 -1.62 29.42
N THR A 54 -4.41 -2.52 28.77
CA THR A 54 -5.11 -3.63 29.43
C THR A 54 -4.25 -4.87 29.62
N LEU A 55 -3.07 -4.92 29.00
CA LEU A 55 -2.20 -6.10 29.01
C LEU A 55 -1.21 -6.06 30.17
N SER A 56 -0.73 -7.24 30.58
CA SER A 56 0.44 -7.33 31.44
C SER A 56 1.69 -6.77 30.76
N ASP A 57 2.67 -6.32 31.53
CA ASP A 57 3.89 -5.69 31.01
C ASP A 57 4.63 -6.57 29.98
N ASP A 58 4.71 -7.88 30.22
CA ASP A 58 5.34 -8.82 29.30
C ASP A 58 4.56 -8.96 27.99
N ALA A 59 3.23 -9.05 28.07
CA ALA A 59 2.37 -9.14 26.89
C ALA A 59 2.42 -7.84 26.08
N ARG A 60 2.45 -6.68 26.76
CA ARG A 60 2.61 -5.36 26.16
C ARG A 60 3.93 -5.23 25.43
N ARG A 61 5.06 -5.60 26.06
CA ARG A 61 6.40 -5.58 25.43
C ARG A 61 6.47 -6.47 24.19
N ARG A 62 5.96 -7.70 24.26
CA ARG A 62 5.94 -8.62 23.10
C ARG A 62 5.08 -8.09 21.96
N SER A 63 3.95 -7.47 22.28
CA SER A 63 3.06 -6.88 21.28
C SER A 63 3.74 -5.70 20.58
N LEU A 64 4.31 -4.77 21.34
CA LEU A 64 5.03 -3.61 20.80
C LEU A 64 6.21 -4.02 19.91
N ALA A 65 7.03 -4.97 20.36
CA ALA A 65 8.18 -5.46 19.59
C ALA A 65 7.79 -5.95 18.18
N ARG A 66 6.62 -6.60 18.03
CA ARG A 66 6.10 -7.05 16.72
C ARG A 66 5.77 -5.86 15.81
N VAL A 67 5.15 -4.82 16.35
CA VAL A 67 4.80 -3.61 15.58
C VAL A 67 6.04 -2.80 15.25
N GLU A 68 6.94 -2.63 16.20
CA GLU A 68 8.20 -1.90 16.06
C GLU A 68 9.14 -2.51 15.01
N ALA A 69 9.08 -3.83 14.79
CA ALA A 69 9.81 -4.51 13.72
C ALA A 69 9.41 -4.03 12.32
N HIS A 70 8.16 -3.56 12.14
CA HIS A 70 7.67 -3.03 10.86
C HIS A 70 7.99 -1.54 10.65
N ILE A 71 8.53 -0.85 11.66
CA ILE A 71 8.92 0.56 11.55
C ILE A 71 10.31 0.64 10.95
N THR A 72 10.40 0.66 9.62
CA THR A 72 11.69 0.58 8.92
C THR A 72 12.37 1.93 8.72
N ARG A 73 11.62 3.03 8.75
CA ARG A 73 12.14 4.36 8.45
C ARG A 73 13.03 4.86 9.59
N PRO A 74 14.31 5.19 9.35
CA PRO A 74 15.25 5.56 10.42
C PRO A 74 14.78 6.76 11.26
N LYS A 75 14.23 7.80 10.61
CA LYS A 75 13.71 8.99 11.31
C LYS A 75 12.57 8.64 12.29
N ASP A 76 11.67 7.76 11.87
CA ASP A 76 10.52 7.36 12.68
C ASP A 76 10.97 6.44 13.83
N ARG A 77 11.98 5.60 13.60
CA ARG A 77 12.63 4.80 14.66
C ARG A 77 13.28 5.69 15.72
N VAL A 78 14.03 6.72 15.30
CA VAL A 78 14.64 7.69 16.22
C VAL A 78 13.57 8.44 17.02
N PHE A 79 12.50 8.88 16.36
CA PHE A 79 11.38 9.55 17.04
C PHE A 79 10.74 8.68 18.13
N LEU A 80 10.66 7.37 17.90
CA LEU A 80 10.11 6.40 18.84
C LEU A 80 11.14 5.82 19.82
N GLY A 81 12.41 6.26 19.78
CA GLY A 81 13.47 5.74 20.64
C GLY A 81 13.89 4.29 20.33
N LEU A 82 13.59 3.79 19.13
CA LEU A 82 13.88 2.43 18.71
C LEU A 82 15.32 2.30 18.21
N PRO A 83 15.99 1.15 18.47
CA PRO A 83 17.33 0.92 17.94
C PRO A 83 17.30 0.91 16.40
N PRO A 84 18.36 1.38 15.72
CA PRO A 84 18.42 1.31 14.27
C PRO A 84 18.34 -0.16 13.82
N LEU A 85 17.62 -0.41 12.72
CA LEU A 85 17.69 -1.72 12.08
C LEU A 85 19.04 -1.82 11.40
N GLY A 86 19.97 -2.59 11.98
CA GLY A 86 21.22 -2.95 11.30
C GLY A 86 20.92 -3.57 9.94
N LEU A 87 21.83 -3.36 8.98
CA LEU A 87 21.76 -3.82 7.58
C LEU A 87 21.55 -5.34 7.41
N GLU A 88 21.59 -6.10 8.50
CA GLU A 88 21.42 -7.55 8.59
C GLU A 88 20.04 -8.06 8.09
N ASN A 89 18.98 -7.27 8.25
CA ASN A 89 17.60 -7.72 7.93
C ASN A 89 17.22 -7.56 6.45
N ALA A 90 18.07 -6.93 5.63
CA ALA A 90 17.86 -6.87 4.17
C ALA A 90 18.15 -8.21 3.47
N SER A 91 18.82 -9.15 4.14
CA SER A 91 19.25 -10.43 3.55
C SER A 91 18.22 -11.57 3.65
N LEU A 92 17.12 -11.41 4.40
CA LEU A 92 16.08 -12.45 4.53
C LEU A 92 14.97 -12.38 3.47
N LYS A 93 15.12 -11.55 2.44
CA LYS A 93 14.19 -11.56 1.30
C LYS A 93 14.93 -11.43 -0.03
N LYS A 94 15.78 -12.41 -0.32
CA LYS A 94 16.01 -12.80 -1.72
C LYS A 94 14.83 -13.67 -2.17
N PRO A 95 14.17 -13.39 -3.30
CA PRO A 95 13.33 -14.40 -3.93
C PRO A 95 14.24 -15.59 -4.26
N SER A 96 13.89 -16.78 -3.79
CA SER A 96 14.48 -18.01 -4.29
C SER A 96 14.07 -18.14 -5.75
N ASP A 97 14.95 -17.71 -6.65
CA ASP A 97 14.88 -18.12 -8.05
C ASP A 97 14.99 -19.65 -8.10
N GLY A 98 13.90 -20.28 -8.53
CA GLY A 98 13.87 -21.53 -9.28
C GLY A 98 14.60 -22.74 -8.71
N GLN A 99 13.86 -23.58 -7.99
CA GLN A 99 13.94 -25.04 -8.11
C GLN A 99 12.65 -25.65 -7.50
N ASP A 100 11.52 -25.39 -8.15
CA ASP A 100 10.38 -26.32 -8.05
C ASP A 100 10.72 -27.50 -8.96
N GLU A 101 11.37 -28.52 -8.40
CA GLU A 101 11.35 -29.84 -9.01
C GLU A 101 9.90 -30.30 -9.06
N THR A 102 9.27 -30.05 -10.21
CA THR A 102 7.96 -30.61 -10.51
C THR A 102 8.19 -32.10 -10.71
N PRO A 103 7.69 -33.00 -9.85
CA PRO A 103 7.80 -34.42 -10.11
C PRO A 103 6.96 -34.70 -11.36
N GLY A 104 7.59 -35.26 -12.40
CA GLY A 104 6.95 -35.53 -13.68
C GLY A 104 5.64 -36.31 -13.50
N LEU A 105 4.56 -35.76 -14.04
CA LEU A 105 3.27 -36.45 -14.14
C LEU A 105 3.40 -37.63 -15.12
N PRO A 106 3.08 -38.88 -14.73
CA PRO A 106 3.17 -40.03 -15.60
C PRO A 106 1.89 -40.15 -16.43
N PHE A 107 1.85 -39.48 -17.58
CA PHE A 107 0.79 -39.72 -18.57
C PHE A 107 1.38 -39.97 -19.95
N GLY A 108 1.37 -41.25 -20.34
CA GLY A 108 1.06 -41.70 -21.69
C GLY A 108 2.23 -41.90 -22.64
N GLU A 109 2.82 -43.10 -22.61
CA GLU A 109 3.47 -43.70 -23.78
C GLU A 109 2.48 -43.72 -24.96
N SER A 110 2.95 -43.33 -26.14
CA SER A 110 2.26 -43.50 -27.42
C SER A 110 2.78 -44.72 -28.14
#